data_AF-A0AAD6PC12-F1
#
_entry.id   AF-A0AAD6PC12-F1
#
_cell.length_a   1.000
_cell.length_b   1.000
_cell.length_c   1.000
_cell.angle_alpha   90.00
_cell.angle_beta   90.00
_cell.angle_gamma   90.00
#
_symmetry.space_group_name_H-M   'P 1'
#
loop_
_entity.id
_entity.type
_entity.pdbx_description
1 polymer ?
#
loop_
_entity_poly.entity_id
_entity_poly.type
_entity_poly.pdbx_seq_one_letter_code
_entity_poly.pdbx_strand_id
1 'polypeptide(L)'
;MVINPETESWCSPEKVAGCPPYHTFPNGTRVHRTNNASFPFDAYHMYCAPGNALHLEEPYNLCDAYSNPQPQEILQIIPHPVWGHYGYPTKKGEGWIGDPRSWELDVGKLSQSLYFYQDPGTKPAERHWPSIDLGTEIYISCDQVAEWIVSDFDIVVPKLRTKLQ
;
A
#
# COMPACT_ATOMS: atom_id res chain seq x y z
N MET A 1 1.87 -5.77 -1.76
CA MET A 1 2.58 -7.01 -1.46
C MET A 1 1.71 -8.23 -1.82
N VAL A 2 2.31 -9.28 -2.39
CA VAL A 2 1.68 -10.61 -2.41
C VAL A 2 2.20 -11.35 -1.18
N ILE A 3 1.31 -11.64 -0.23
CA ILE A 3 1.65 -12.30 1.04
C ILE A 3 1.02 -13.68 1.08
N ASN A 4 1.45 -14.49 2.06
CA ASN A 4 0.80 -15.76 2.35
C ASN A 4 -0.72 -15.54 2.49
N PRO A 5 -1.56 -16.24 1.69
CA PRO A 5 -3.00 -16.08 1.72
C PRO A 5 -3.63 -16.50 3.06
N GLU A 6 -2.88 -17.10 3.97
CA GLU A 6 -3.33 -17.41 5.33
C GLU A 6 -2.98 -16.31 6.34
N THR A 7 -2.11 -15.37 5.99
CA THR A 7 -1.76 -14.25 6.88
C THR A 7 -3.00 -13.40 7.15
N GLU A 8 -3.26 -13.17 8.45
CA GLU A 8 -4.30 -12.28 8.93
C GLU A 8 -3.86 -10.82 8.74
N SER A 9 -4.76 -9.97 8.24
CA SER A 9 -4.50 -8.54 8.14
C SER A 9 -4.53 -7.88 9.51
N TRP A 10 -3.66 -6.89 9.70
CA TRP A 10 -3.67 -6.04 10.88
C TRP A 10 -4.71 -4.93 10.75
N CYS A 11 -5.10 -4.58 9.53
CA CYS A 11 -6.29 -3.80 9.25
C CYS A 11 -7.53 -4.68 9.24
N SER A 12 -8.48 -4.41 10.15
CA SER A 12 -9.81 -5.01 10.16
C SER A 12 -10.83 -4.06 10.83
N PRO A 13 -12.14 -4.33 10.73
CA PRO A 13 -13.16 -3.56 11.46
C PRO A 13 -12.94 -3.53 12.99
N GLU A 14 -12.31 -4.55 13.55
CA GLU A 14 -11.97 -4.66 14.97
C GLU A 14 -10.59 -4.08 15.29
N LYS A 15 -9.69 -3.99 14.31
CA LYS A 15 -8.30 -3.52 14.42
C LYS A 15 -8.06 -2.24 13.60
N VAL A 16 -8.97 -1.28 13.70
CA VAL A 16 -8.98 -0.03 12.91
C VAL A 16 -7.71 0.82 13.03
N ALA A 17 -6.94 0.68 14.12
CA ALA A 17 -5.65 1.35 14.31
C ALA A 17 -4.61 0.94 13.26
N GLY A 18 -4.73 -0.28 12.72
CA GLY A 18 -3.91 -0.80 11.63
C GLY A 18 -4.43 -0.46 10.23
N CYS A 19 -5.49 0.35 10.12
CA CYS A 19 -6.07 0.77 8.84
C CYS A 19 -5.76 2.24 8.55
N PRO A 20 -5.56 2.62 7.27
CA PRO A 20 -5.44 4.03 6.92
C PRO A 20 -6.78 4.74 7.18
N PRO A 21 -6.76 6.02 7.60
CA PRO A 21 -8.00 6.78 7.86
C PRO A 21 -8.95 6.85 6.67
N TYR A 22 -8.43 6.91 5.44
CA TYR A 22 -9.25 6.99 4.23
C TYR A 22 -8.83 6.00 3.16
N HIS A 23 -9.82 5.50 2.43
CA HIS A 23 -9.64 4.89 1.11
C HIS A 23 -10.09 5.90 0.04
N THR A 24 -9.35 5.99 -1.06
CA THR A 24 -9.74 6.80 -2.23
C THR A 24 -10.02 5.86 -3.40
N PHE A 25 -11.25 5.86 -3.89
CA PHE A 25 -11.65 5.09 -5.06
C PHE A 25 -11.09 5.70 -6.36
N PRO A 26 -11.03 4.94 -7.47
CA PRO A 26 -10.50 5.43 -8.76
C PRO A 26 -11.22 6.66 -9.32
N ASN A 27 -12.46 6.93 -8.88
CA ASN A 27 -13.25 8.10 -9.25
C ASN A 27 -12.98 9.33 -8.34
N GLY A 28 -12.04 9.23 -7.40
CA GLY A 28 -11.69 10.27 -6.44
C GLY A 28 -12.58 10.36 -5.20
N THR A 29 -13.63 9.52 -5.10
CA THR A 29 -14.45 9.48 -3.89
C THR A 29 -13.65 8.91 -2.73
N ARG A 30 -13.71 9.58 -1.58
CA ARG A 30 -13.04 9.15 -0.35
C ARG A 30 -14.05 8.61 0.65
N VAL A 31 -13.71 7.47 1.26
CA VAL A 31 -14.48 6.88 2.36
C VAL A 31 -13.59 6.78 3.59
N HIS A 32 -14.16 7.18 4.73
CA HIS A 32 -13.48 7.12 6.00
C HIS A 32 -13.57 5.70 6.60
N ARG A 33 -12.55 5.25 7.32
CA ARG A 33 -12.50 3.92 7.96
C ARG A 33 -13.60 3.65 8.97
N THR A 34 -14.26 4.69 9.50
CA THR A 34 -15.43 4.52 10.38
C THR A 34 -16.72 4.18 9.61
N ASN A 35 -16.74 4.32 8.29
CA ASN A 35 -17.84 3.84 7.47
C ASN A 35 -17.62 2.36 7.08
N ASN A 36 -17.95 1.47 8.01
CA ASN A 36 -17.72 0.03 7.83
C ASN A 36 -18.42 -0.57 6.61
N ALA A 37 -19.53 0.02 6.15
CA ALA A 37 -20.27 -0.48 5.00
C ALA A 37 -19.57 -0.20 3.66
N SER A 38 -18.63 0.73 3.62
CA SER A 38 -18.00 1.20 2.37
C SER A 38 -16.48 1.13 2.37
N PHE A 39 -15.84 1.14 3.55
CA PHE A 39 -14.39 1.05 3.64
C PHE A 39 -13.91 -0.38 3.34
N PRO A 40 -12.99 -0.58 2.37
CA PRO A 40 -12.55 -1.92 1.99
C PRO A 40 -11.42 -2.40 2.91
N PHE A 41 -11.75 -2.84 4.12
CA PHE A 41 -10.77 -3.33 5.10
C PHE A 41 -9.83 -4.39 4.52
N ASP A 42 -10.39 -5.37 3.80
CA ASP A 42 -9.67 -6.51 3.21
C ASP A 42 -8.72 -6.11 2.06
N ALA A 43 -8.70 -4.83 1.68
CA ALA A 43 -7.76 -4.29 0.69
C ALA A 43 -6.40 -3.91 1.28
N TYR A 44 -6.29 -3.88 2.61
CA TYR A 44 -5.12 -3.44 3.35
C TYR A 44 -4.60 -4.54 4.27
N HIS A 45 -3.28 -4.71 4.32
CA HIS A 45 -2.64 -5.53 5.35
C HIS A 45 -2.41 -4.70 6.60
N MET A 46 -1.74 -3.56 6.46
CA MET A 46 -1.42 -2.68 7.57
C MET A 46 -1.21 -1.23 7.15
N TYR A 47 -1.43 -0.34 8.11
CA TYR A 47 -1.04 1.05 8.11
C TYR A 47 -0.38 1.37 9.45
N CYS A 48 0.74 2.07 9.41
CA CYS A 48 1.30 2.74 10.56
C CYS A 48 1.71 4.17 10.19
N ALA A 49 1.44 5.08 11.10
CA ALA A 49 1.66 6.50 10.96
C ALA A 49 3.10 6.90 11.30
N PRO A 50 3.58 8.05 10.79
CA PRO A 50 4.91 8.53 11.12
C PRO A 50 4.97 9.06 12.55
N GLY A 51 6.07 8.74 13.24
CA GLY A 51 6.27 9.08 14.65
C GLY A 51 6.37 10.58 14.95
N ASN A 52 6.46 11.44 13.93
CA ASN A 52 6.53 12.89 14.05
C ASN A 52 5.22 13.61 13.66
N ALA A 53 4.15 12.87 13.38
CA ALA A 53 2.85 13.47 13.08
C ALA A 53 2.25 14.17 14.31
N LEU A 54 1.76 15.40 14.15
CA LEU A 54 1.26 16.22 15.26
C LEU A 54 -0.25 16.06 15.50
N HIS A 55 -0.99 15.58 14.51
CA HIS A 55 -2.46 15.58 14.47
C HIS A 55 -3.03 14.24 13.98
N LEU A 56 -2.44 13.13 14.41
CA LEU A 56 -2.96 11.80 14.11
C LEU A 56 -4.38 11.62 14.66
N GLU A 57 -5.22 11.00 13.85
CA GLU A 57 -6.57 10.61 14.25
C GLU A 57 -6.54 9.29 15.03
N GLU A 58 -6.99 9.30 16.28
CA GLU A 58 -7.15 8.08 17.07
C GLU A 58 -8.31 7.20 16.55
N PRO A 59 -8.16 5.87 16.58
CA PRO A 59 -6.97 5.12 17.00
C PRO A 59 -5.93 5.02 15.87
N TYR A 60 -4.65 4.99 16.22
CA TYR A 60 -3.54 4.84 15.27
C TYR A 60 -2.44 3.94 15.85
N ASN A 61 -1.64 3.36 14.95
CA ASN A 61 -0.37 2.75 15.27
C ASN A 61 0.76 3.63 14.73
N LEU A 62 1.84 3.79 15.49
CA LEU A 62 3.08 4.39 14.98
C LEU A 62 3.94 3.30 14.35
N CYS A 63 4.66 3.64 13.28
CA CYS A 63 5.67 2.73 12.75
C CYS A 63 6.80 2.54 13.77
N ASP A 64 7.32 1.32 13.83
CA ASP A 64 8.43 0.99 14.71
C ASP A 64 9.69 1.81 14.35
N ALA A 65 10.30 2.41 15.37
CA ALA A 65 11.50 3.23 15.21
C ALA A 65 12.79 2.40 15.15
N TYR A 66 12.75 1.12 15.54
CA TYR A 66 13.94 0.26 15.49
C TYR A 66 14.29 -0.10 14.05
N SER A 67 13.30 -0.38 13.20
CA SER A 67 13.53 -0.69 11.78
C SER A 67 14.00 0.50 10.95
N ASN A 68 13.71 1.75 11.36
CA ASN A 68 14.24 2.94 10.69
C ASN A 68 14.42 4.14 11.65
N PRO A 69 15.61 4.78 11.69
CA PRO A 69 15.87 5.92 12.56
C PRO A 69 15.14 7.22 12.15
N GLN A 70 14.58 7.32 10.94
CA GLN A 70 13.77 8.45 10.49
C GLN A 70 12.27 8.16 10.69
N PRO A 71 11.42 9.16 10.99
CA PRO A 71 9.97 8.98 11.01
C PRO A 71 9.48 8.42 9.67
N GLN A 72 8.93 7.21 9.69
CA GLN A 72 8.40 6.53 8.53
C GLN A 72 6.89 6.35 8.64
N GLU A 73 6.22 6.43 7.49
CA GLU A 73 4.85 5.98 7.30
C GLU A 73 4.88 4.73 6.43
N ILE A 74 4.13 3.70 6.80
CA ILE A 74 4.03 2.46 6.02
C ILE A 74 2.56 2.19 5.74
N LEU A 75 2.24 1.96 4.47
CA LEU A 75 0.95 1.47 4.03
C LEU A 75 1.18 0.25 3.13
N GLN A 76 0.67 -0.90 3.56
CA GLN A 76 0.75 -2.15 2.80
C GLN A 76 -0.64 -2.54 2.30
N ILE A 77 -0.78 -2.60 0.98
CA ILE A 77 -1.97 -3.15 0.31
C ILE A 77 -1.79 -4.63 -0.04
N ILE A 78 -2.92 -5.33 -0.11
CA ILE A 78 -3.02 -6.75 -0.47
C ILE A 78 -4.02 -6.95 -1.61
N PRO A 79 -3.98 -8.11 -2.30
CA PRO A 79 -4.86 -8.37 -3.44
C PRO A 79 -6.34 -8.15 -3.12
N HIS A 80 -7.00 -7.26 -3.87
CA HIS A 80 -8.42 -6.93 -3.66
C HIS A 80 -9.03 -6.26 -4.91
N PRO A 81 -10.33 -6.45 -5.22
CA PRO A 81 -10.93 -5.92 -6.44
C PRO A 81 -10.84 -4.39 -6.60
N VAL A 82 -10.80 -3.63 -5.51
CA VAL A 82 -10.66 -2.16 -5.56
C VAL A 82 -9.34 -1.70 -6.18
N TRP A 83 -8.33 -2.57 -6.20
CA TRP A 83 -7.04 -2.29 -6.83
C TRP A 83 -6.96 -2.72 -8.29
N GLY A 84 -7.97 -3.46 -8.78
CA GLY A 84 -7.97 -4.00 -10.15
C GLY A 84 -7.94 -2.91 -11.22
N HIS A 85 -8.48 -1.73 -10.95
CA HIS A 85 -8.38 -0.57 -11.85
C HIS A 85 -6.92 -0.20 -12.17
N TYR A 86 -6.00 -0.46 -11.24
CA TYR A 86 -4.58 -0.15 -11.37
C TYR A 86 -3.75 -1.35 -11.86
N GLY A 87 -4.40 -2.46 -12.23
CA GLY A 87 -3.76 -3.70 -12.66
C GLY A 87 -3.18 -4.57 -11.54
N TYR A 88 -3.36 -4.15 -10.29
CA TYR A 88 -2.90 -4.88 -9.11
C TYR A 88 -3.73 -6.17 -8.91
N PRO A 89 -3.16 -7.25 -8.32
CA PRO A 89 -3.90 -8.46 -7.95
C PRO A 89 -5.24 -8.18 -7.28
N THR A 90 -6.26 -8.96 -7.63
CA THR A 90 -7.64 -8.74 -7.18
C THR A 90 -8.13 -9.79 -6.20
N LYS A 91 -7.42 -10.91 -6.06
CA LYS A 91 -7.82 -12.02 -5.18
C LYS A 91 -6.63 -12.50 -4.35
N LYS A 92 -6.91 -12.79 -3.08
CA LYS A 92 -5.92 -13.37 -2.16
C LYS A 92 -5.34 -14.65 -2.76
N GLY A 93 -4.01 -14.78 -2.75
CA GLY A 93 -3.30 -15.91 -3.32
C GLY A 93 -2.89 -15.77 -4.80
N GLU A 94 -3.40 -14.77 -5.53
CA GLU A 94 -2.88 -14.49 -6.88
C GLU A 94 -1.41 -14.11 -6.82
N GLY A 95 -0.57 -14.80 -7.58
CA GLY A 95 0.88 -14.57 -7.56
C GLY A 95 1.62 -15.25 -6.41
N TRP A 96 0.92 -16.04 -5.57
CA TRP A 96 1.57 -16.80 -4.50
C TRP A 96 2.26 -18.05 -5.05
N ILE A 97 2.92 -18.80 -4.17
CA ILE A 97 3.69 -20.00 -4.51
C ILE A 97 2.83 -20.98 -5.34
N GLY A 98 3.31 -21.33 -6.54
CA GLY A 98 2.64 -22.22 -7.48
C GLY A 98 1.68 -21.53 -8.46
N ASP A 99 1.51 -20.21 -8.37
CA ASP A 99 0.65 -19.40 -9.26
C ASP A 99 1.47 -18.25 -9.90
N PRO A 100 2.35 -18.53 -10.87
CA PRO A 100 3.09 -17.48 -11.57
C PRO A 100 2.15 -16.60 -12.38
N ARG A 101 2.38 -15.28 -12.33
CA ARG A 101 1.53 -14.26 -12.94
C ARG A 101 2.37 -13.11 -13.49
N SER A 102 1.79 -12.41 -14.46
CA SER A 102 2.28 -11.13 -14.97
C SER A 102 1.21 -10.07 -14.75
N TRP A 103 1.63 -8.85 -14.40
CA TRP A 103 0.74 -7.72 -14.20
C TRP A 103 1.26 -6.49 -14.92
N GLU A 104 0.36 -5.73 -15.52
CA GLU A 104 0.63 -4.38 -15.99
C GLU A 104 0.09 -3.41 -14.92
N LEU A 105 0.99 -2.71 -14.23
CA LEU A 105 0.63 -1.88 -13.08
C LEU A 105 0.71 -0.38 -13.41
N ASP A 106 -0.40 0.33 -13.20
CA ASP A 106 -0.40 1.80 -13.14
C ASP A 106 -0.01 2.27 -11.74
N VAL A 107 1.28 2.13 -11.43
CA VAL A 107 1.85 2.48 -10.12
C VAL A 107 1.68 3.96 -9.77
N GLY A 108 1.67 4.83 -10.78
CA GLY A 108 1.49 6.28 -10.59
C GLY A 108 0.07 6.61 -10.12
N LYS A 109 -0.95 6.08 -10.80
CA LYS A 109 -2.35 6.32 -10.41
C LYS A 109 -2.71 5.59 -9.12
N LEU A 110 -2.16 4.40 -8.88
CA LEU A 110 -2.31 3.68 -7.61
C LEU A 110 -1.78 4.53 -6.46
N SER A 111 -0.53 4.97 -6.56
CA SER A 111 0.12 5.85 -5.57
C SER A 111 -0.67 7.13 -5.28
N GLN A 112 -1.27 7.75 -6.30
CA GLN A 112 -2.11 8.93 -6.12
C GLN A 112 -3.37 8.66 -5.28
N SER A 113 -3.84 7.42 -5.25
CA SER A 113 -5.07 7.01 -4.57
C SER A 113 -4.83 6.52 -3.14
N LEU A 114 -3.59 6.09 -2.83
CA LEU A 114 -3.21 5.65 -1.49
C LEU A 114 -3.18 6.83 -0.50
N TYR A 115 -3.53 6.54 0.75
CA TYR A 115 -3.46 7.50 1.84
C TYR A 115 -2.01 7.68 2.29
N PHE A 116 -1.60 8.94 2.45
CA PHE A 116 -0.38 9.34 3.13
C PHE A 116 -0.71 10.49 4.06
N TYR A 117 -0.13 10.48 5.24
CA TYR A 117 -0.38 11.46 6.28
C TYR A 117 0.17 12.82 5.86
N GLN A 118 -0.60 13.85 6.20
CA GLN A 118 -0.16 15.22 6.10
C GLN A 118 -0.80 16.04 7.23
N ASP A 119 0.02 16.75 7.99
CA ASP A 119 -0.46 17.63 9.06
C ASP A 119 -1.44 18.67 8.50
N PRO A 120 -2.63 18.85 9.10
CA PRO A 120 -3.60 19.84 8.68
C PRO A 120 -3.01 21.26 8.61
N GLY A 121 -3.36 21.99 7.55
CA GLY A 121 -2.89 23.37 7.35
C GLY A 121 -1.46 23.51 6.83
N THR A 122 -0.73 22.41 6.62
CA THR A 122 0.59 22.45 5.97
C THR A 122 0.50 22.53 4.45
N LYS A 123 1.57 22.98 3.79
CA LYS A 123 1.67 23.00 2.33
C LYS A 123 1.61 21.55 1.80
N PRO A 124 0.78 21.23 0.77
CA PRO A 124 0.73 19.90 0.17
C PRO A 124 2.11 19.31 -0.10
N ALA A 125 2.33 18.08 0.34
CA ALA A 125 3.60 17.39 0.14
C ALA A 125 3.84 17.09 -1.35
N GLU A 126 5.08 17.30 -1.80
CA GLU A 126 5.53 16.83 -3.10
C GLU A 126 6.15 15.44 -2.93
N ARG A 127 5.68 14.46 -3.71
CA ARG A 127 6.13 13.07 -3.62
C ARG A 127 7.07 12.75 -4.77
N HIS A 128 8.30 12.38 -4.45
CA HIS A 128 9.29 11.89 -5.40
C HIS A 128 9.43 10.37 -5.25
N TRP A 129 9.54 9.67 -6.38
CA TRP A 129 9.72 8.21 -6.44
C TRP A 129 11.17 7.94 -6.85
N PRO A 130 12.10 7.81 -5.90
CA PRO A 130 13.53 7.67 -6.23
C PRO A 130 13.91 6.26 -6.68
N SER A 131 13.16 5.25 -6.25
CA SER A 131 13.39 3.83 -6.53
C SER A 131 12.07 3.08 -6.71
N ILE A 132 12.17 1.93 -7.38
CA ILE A 132 11.18 0.86 -7.34
C ILE A 132 11.95 -0.37 -6.87
N ASP A 133 11.58 -0.87 -5.69
CA ASP A 133 12.23 -2.01 -5.07
C ASP A 133 11.36 -3.27 -5.29
N LEU A 134 11.99 -4.35 -5.77
CA LEU A 134 11.35 -5.62 -6.03
C LEU A 134 12.18 -6.74 -5.41
N GLY A 135 11.52 -7.58 -4.62
CA GLY A 135 12.16 -8.72 -3.98
C GLY A 135 11.18 -9.44 -3.06
N THR A 136 11.71 -10.44 -2.37
CA THR A 136 10.99 -11.19 -1.34
C THR A 136 11.37 -10.65 0.04
N GLU A 137 10.38 -10.25 0.81
CA GLU A 137 10.58 -9.96 2.23
C GLU A 137 10.50 -11.28 3.00
N ILE A 138 11.55 -11.60 3.77
CA ILE A 138 11.66 -12.85 4.52
C ILE A 138 11.76 -12.48 5.99
N TYR A 139 10.83 -12.98 6.80
CA TYR A 139 10.88 -12.77 8.25
C TYR A 139 12.06 -13.52 8.86
N ILE A 140 12.64 -12.97 9.93
CA ILE A 140 13.77 -13.60 10.62
C ILE A 140 13.29 -14.89 11.29
N SER A 141 13.67 -16.03 10.73
CA SER A 141 13.57 -17.33 11.39
C SER A 141 14.72 -18.25 10.96
N CYS A 142 14.93 -19.33 11.70
CA CYS A 142 15.94 -20.33 11.34
C CYS A 142 15.57 -20.99 9.99
N ASP A 143 16.58 -21.16 9.14
CA ASP A 143 16.56 -22.02 7.95
C ASP A 143 15.44 -21.75 6.92
N GLN A 144 15.18 -20.48 6.59
CA GLN A 144 14.27 -20.13 5.50
C GLN A 144 15.01 -20.00 4.17
N VAL A 145 14.43 -20.60 3.13
CA VAL A 145 14.88 -20.43 1.74
C VAL A 145 13.70 -19.91 0.93
N ALA A 146 13.87 -18.76 0.30
CA ALA A 146 12.92 -18.24 -0.67
C ALA A 146 13.53 -18.32 -2.07
N GLU A 147 12.84 -18.99 -2.98
CA GLU A 147 13.18 -19.02 -4.40
C GLU A 147 12.12 -18.24 -5.17
N TRP A 148 12.57 -17.33 -6.03
CA TRP A 148 11.68 -16.52 -6.85
C TRP A 148 12.37 -16.18 -8.17
N ILE A 149 11.55 -16.01 -9.20
CA ILE A 149 11.99 -15.61 -10.55
C ILE A 149 11.11 -14.45 -10.97
N VAL A 150 11.74 -13.41 -11.52
CA VAL A 150 11.07 -12.33 -12.23
C VAL A 150 11.66 -12.28 -13.64
N SER A 151 10.79 -12.24 -14.63
CA SER A 151 11.11 -12.01 -16.04
C SER A 151 10.24 -10.88 -16.57
N ASP A 152 10.57 -10.36 -17.75
CA ASP A 152 9.75 -9.39 -18.49
C ASP A 152 9.40 -8.15 -17.63
N PHE A 153 10.37 -7.66 -16.85
CA PHE A 153 10.22 -6.52 -15.96
C PHE A 153 10.62 -5.22 -16.64
N ASP A 154 9.61 -4.50 -17.13
CA ASP A 154 9.76 -3.19 -17.77
C ASP A 154 9.20 -2.06 -16.90
N ILE A 155 9.91 -0.93 -16.84
CA ILE A 155 9.42 0.32 -16.25
C ILE A 155 9.19 1.33 -17.37
N VAL A 156 7.92 1.61 -17.67
CA VAL A 156 7.54 2.58 -18.70
C VAL A 156 7.14 3.90 -18.05
N VAL A 157 7.94 4.95 -18.30
CA VAL A 157 7.60 6.32 -17.89
C VAL A 157 7.00 7.05 -19.10
N PRO A 158 5.68 7.33 -19.13
CA PRO A 158 5.08 8.02 -20.25
C PRO A 158 5.63 9.44 -20.35
N LYS A 159 5.98 9.86 -21.58
CA LYS A 159 6.36 11.25 -21.84
C LYS A 159 5.20 12.15 -21.43
N LEU A 160 5.47 13.21 -20.67
CA LEU A 160 4.48 14.24 -20.37
C LEU A 160 3.86 14.71 -21.70
N ARG A 161 2.55 14.52 -21.87
CA ARG A 161 1.83 15.27 -22.89
C ARG A 161 1.94 16.72 -22.48
N THR A 162 2.76 17.49 -23.20
CA THR A 162 2.71 18.94 -23.15
C THR A 162 1.25 19.30 -23.38
N LYS A 163 0.59 19.87 -22.37
CA LYS A 163 -0.74 20.43 -22.58
C LYS A 163 -0.56 21.48 -23.68
N LEU A 164 -1.15 21.24 -24.84
CA LEU A 164 -1.29 22.28 -25.85
C LEU A 164 -2.05 23.41 -25.15
N GLN A 165 -1.40 24.57 -25.08
CA GLN A 165 -1.94 25.82 -24.55
C GLN A 165 -3.17 26.24 -25.36
#